data_AF-A0A344TS46-F1
#
_entry.id   AF-A0A344TS46-F1
#
_cell.length_a   1.000
_cell.length_b   1.000
_cell.length_c   1.000
_cell.angle_alpha   90.00
_cell.angle_beta   90.00
_cell.angle_gamma   90.00
#
_symmetry.space_group_name_H-M   'P 1'
#
loop_
_entity.id
_entity.type
_entity.pdbx_description
1 polymer ?
#
loop_
_entity_poly.entity_id
_entity_poly.type
_entity_poly.pdbx_seq_one_letter_code
_entity_poly.pdbx_strand_id
1 'polypeptide(L)'
;MTINGYSASSGSEKTSTSTMTPAQAEAMMKRLEEIKAMEPDNLTRSERKAVRKEVKGIKKAMASYNGVYLSVGAIIIIVLLLILIL
;
A
#
# COMPACT_ATOMS: atom_id res chain seq x y z
N MET A 1 -4.12 -6.28 50.08
CA MET A 1 -3.30 -5.87 48.92
C MET A 1 -4.23 -5.84 47.72
N THR A 2 -4.78 -4.67 47.41
CA THR A 2 -5.71 -4.46 46.29
C THR A 2 -4.90 -4.20 45.02
N ILE A 3 -5.15 -4.98 43.96
CA ILE A 3 -4.55 -4.73 42.64
C ILE A 3 -5.58 -3.96 41.82
N ASN A 4 -5.21 -2.73 41.47
CA ASN A 4 -5.98 -1.79 40.66
C ASN A 4 -6.23 -2.35 39.25
N GLY A 5 -7.45 -2.10 38.77
CA GLY A 5 -7.87 -2.41 37.41
C GLY A 5 -7.23 -1.52 36.36
N TYR A 6 -6.96 -2.12 35.20
CA TYR A 6 -6.59 -1.43 33.98
C TYR A 6 -7.87 -1.08 33.23
N SER A 7 -8.30 0.17 33.36
CA SER A 7 -9.20 0.80 32.39
C SER A 7 -8.34 1.43 31.31
N ALA A 8 -8.33 0.83 30.12
CA ALA A 8 -7.83 1.47 28.91
C ALA A 8 -9.02 1.87 28.04
N SER A 9 -9.64 2.98 28.43
CA SER A 9 -10.40 3.83 27.52
C SER A 9 -9.45 4.36 26.45
N SER A 10 -9.72 4.06 25.19
CA SER A 10 -9.55 5.04 24.11
C SER A 10 -10.25 4.51 22.85
N GLY A 11 -11.50 4.94 22.67
CA GLY A 11 -12.10 4.96 21.36
C GLY A 11 -11.51 6.11 20.53
N SER A 12 -11.66 5.97 19.21
CA SER A 12 -11.42 6.98 18.17
C SER A 12 -9.97 7.17 17.72
N GLU A 13 -9.60 6.43 16.68
CA GLU A 13 -8.94 7.07 15.54
C GLU A 13 -9.81 6.86 14.31
N LYS A 14 -10.56 7.92 13.97
CA LYS A 14 -11.16 8.09 12.66
C LYS A 14 -10.06 7.89 11.61
N THR A 15 -10.30 6.99 10.68
CA THR A 15 -9.55 6.82 9.43
C THR A 15 -9.48 8.15 8.70
N SER A 16 -8.46 8.93 9.01
CA SER A 16 -7.97 10.00 8.17
C SER A 16 -7.54 9.35 6.86
N THR A 17 -7.86 10.00 5.75
CA THR A 17 -7.26 9.74 4.44
C THR A 17 -5.75 9.88 4.61
N SER A 18 -5.08 8.79 4.98
CA SER A 18 -3.65 8.79 5.28
C SER A 18 -2.92 8.86 3.95
N THR A 19 -2.68 10.08 3.50
CA THR A 19 -1.64 10.35 2.50
C THR A 19 -0.35 9.82 3.10
N MET A 20 0.13 8.70 2.57
CA MET A 20 1.38 8.07 2.99
C MET A 20 2.48 9.13 2.99
N THR A 21 3.34 9.17 4.00
CA THR A 21 4.43 10.17 4.02
C THR A 21 5.58 9.70 3.11
N PRO A 22 6.43 10.61 2.58
CA PRO A 22 7.62 10.21 1.81
C PRO A 22 8.52 9.24 2.58
N ALA A 23 8.67 9.42 3.90
CA ALA A 23 9.42 8.50 4.76
C ALA A 23 8.80 7.09 4.83
N GLN A 24 7.47 6.99 4.84
CA GLN A 24 6.78 5.70 4.77
C GLN A 24 6.95 5.04 3.39
N ALA A 25 6.98 5.83 2.32
CA ALA A 25 7.26 5.34 0.99
C ALA A 25 8.67 4.77 0.87
N GLU A 26 9.68 5.49 1.36
CA GLU A 26 11.06 5.00 1.39
C GLU A 26 11.19 3.70 2.19
N ALA A 27 10.55 3.61 3.36
CA ALA A 27 10.54 2.38 4.16
C ALA A 27 9.93 1.19 3.41
N MET A 28 8.85 1.41 2.66
CA MET A 28 8.22 0.38 1.83
C MET A 28 9.08 -0.02 0.63
N MET A 29 9.80 0.92 0.01
CA MET A 29 10.75 0.63 -1.07
C MET A 29 11.92 -0.21 -0.55
N LYS A 30 12.46 0.15 0.61
CA LYS A 30 13.50 -0.62 1.30
C LYS A 30 13.05 -2.06 1.58
N ARG A 31 11.79 -2.25 2.03
CA ARG A 31 11.23 -3.60 2.20
C ARG A 31 11.15 -4.39 0.89
N LEU A 32 10.82 -3.75 -0.22
CA LEU A 32 10.83 -4.42 -1.53
C LEU A 32 12.24 -4.82 -1.96
N GLU A 33 13.25 -4.00 -1.66
CA GLU A 33 14.66 -4.34 -1.91
C GLU A 33 15.11 -5.53 -1.07
N GLU A 34 14.76 -5.56 0.22
CA GLU A 34 15.02 -6.70 1.10
C GLU A 34 14.35 -7.99 0.58
N ILE A 35 13.08 -7.91 0.16
CA ILE A 35 12.36 -9.04 -0.44
C ILE A 35 13.01 -9.49 -1.76
N LYS A 36 13.50 -8.56 -2.57
CA LYS A 36 14.17 -8.85 -3.85
C LYS A 36 15.54 -9.50 -3.66
N ALA A 37 16.26 -9.10 -2.60
CA ALA A 37 17.52 -9.71 -2.21
C ALA A 37 17.34 -11.11 -1.60
N MET A 38 16.11 -11.47 -1.22
CA MET A 38 15.76 -12.79 -0.72
C MET A 38 15.79 -13.81 -1.87
N GLU A 39 16.54 -14.91 -1.72
CA GLU A 39 16.62 -15.95 -2.74
C GLU A 39 15.29 -16.72 -2.87
N PRO A 40 14.56 -16.58 -3.99
CA PRO A 40 13.21 -17.12 -4.11
C PRO A 40 13.15 -18.64 -4.20
N ASP A 41 14.28 -19.28 -4.54
CA ASP A 41 14.37 -20.73 -4.79
C ASP A 41 14.30 -21.54 -3.50
N ASN A 42 14.77 -20.96 -2.39
CA ASN A 42 14.76 -21.57 -1.06
C ASN A 42 13.41 -21.44 -0.32
N LEU A 43 12.43 -20.72 -0.87
CA LEU A 43 11.14 -20.49 -0.21
C LEU A 43 10.16 -21.65 -0.42
N THR A 44 9.51 -22.12 0.64
CA THR A 44 8.38 -23.05 0.53
C THR A 44 7.21 -22.39 -0.21
N ARG A 45 6.26 -23.20 -0.71
CA ARG A 45 5.10 -22.69 -1.46
C ARG A 45 4.23 -21.72 -0.65
N SER A 46 4.15 -21.90 0.67
CA SER A 46 3.45 -21.02 1.62
C SER A 46 4.18 -19.69 1.80
N GLU A 47 5.50 -19.72 2.00
CA GLU A 47 6.31 -18.51 2.16
C GLU A 47 6.32 -17.67 0.88
N ARG A 48 6.47 -18.33 -0.29
CA ARG A 48 6.34 -17.66 -1.59
C ARG A 48 4.98 -16.97 -1.75
N LYS A 49 3.90 -17.56 -1.23
CA LYS A 49 2.57 -16.92 -1.23
C LYS A 49 2.51 -15.72 -0.28
N ALA A 50 3.13 -15.80 0.90
CA ALA A 50 3.19 -14.70 1.86
C ALA A 50 3.96 -13.51 1.28
N VAL A 51 5.15 -13.75 0.73
CA VAL A 51 5.98 -12.73 0.06
C VAL A 51 5.22 -12.07 -1.10
N ARG A 52 4.53 -12.84 -1.95
CA ARG A 52 3.69 -12.28 -3.03
C ARG A 52 2.55 -11.41 -2.50
N LYS A 53 1.95 -11.76 -1.36
CA LYS A 53 0.89 -10.96 -0.75
C LYS A 53 1.45 -9.64 -0.21
N GLU A 54 2.62 -9.68 0.42
CA GLU A 54 3.31 -8.50 0.93
C GLU A 54 3.68 -7.52 -0.19
N VAL A 55 4.36 -8.01 -1.25
CA VAL A 55 4.70 -7.20 -2.43
C VAL A 55 3.45 -6.57 -3.06
N LYS A 56 2.35 -7.33 -3.20
CA LYS A 56 1.08 -6.81 -3.73
C LYS A 56 0.46 -5.75 -2.80
N GLY A 57 0.56 -5.94 -1.49
CA GLY A 57 0.09 -4.98 -0.48
C GLY A 57 0.85 -3.65 -0.57
N ILE A 58 2.19 -3.73 -0.60
CA ILE A 58 3.06 -2.56 -0.75
C ILE A 58 2.76 -1.83 -2.07
N LYS A 59 2.63 -2.56 -3.18
CA LYS A 59 2.28 -1.98 -4.49
C LYS A 59 0.94 -1.23 -4.44
N LYS A 60 -0.07 -1.77 -3.76
CA LYS A 60 -1.39 -1.13 -3.63
C LYS A 60 -1.31 0.14 -2.77
N ALA A 61 -0.55 0.10 -1.66
CA ALA A 61 -0.32 1.27 -0.81
C ALA A 61 0.41 2.39 -1.57
N MET A 62 1.42 2.04 -2.36
CA MET A 62 2.16 2.95 -3.24
C MET A 62 1.30 3.54 -4.36
N ALA A 63 0.43 2.73 -4.96
CA ALA A 63 -0.50 3.19 -5.98
C ALA A 63 -1.50 4.22 -5.44
N SER A 64 -1.91 4.08 -4.17
CA SER A 64 -2.73 5.07 -3.49
C SER A 64 -1.95 6.34 -3.12
N TYR A 65 -0.63 6.25 -2.94
CA TYR A 65 0.24 7.38 -2.58
C TYR A 65 0.57 8.30 -3.76
N ASN A 66 0.90 7.76 -4.93
CA ASN A 66 1.34 8.55 -6.10
C ASN A 66 0.22 9.12 -6.97
N GLY A 67 -1.04 9.04 -6.52
CA GLY A 67 -2.18 9.57 -7.27
C GLY A 67 -2.63 8.67 -8.42
N VAL A 68 -3.81 9.02 -8.95
CA VAL A 68 -4.64 8.22 -9.86
C VAL A 68 -3.83 7.79 -11.09
N TYR A 69 -3.51 6.50 -11.18
CA TYR A 69 -3.26 5.88 -12.47
C TYR A 69 -4.61 5.88 -13.20
N LEU A 70 -4.80 6.81 -14.13
CA LEU A 70 -5.89 6.67 -15.07
C LEU A 70 -5.65 5.34 -15.78
N SER A 71 -6.57 4.40 -15.57
CA SER A 71 -6.69 3.22 -16.42
C SER A 71 -6.58 3.68 -17.88
N VAL A 72 -6.00 2.86 -18.75
CA VAL A 72 -5.96 3.14 -20.19
C VAL A 72 -7.36 3.55 -20.70
N GLY A 73 -8.42 2.94 -20.17
CA GLY A 73 -9.81 3.33 -20.49
C GLY A 73 -10.18 4.76 -20.05
N ALA A 74 -9.72 5.23 -18.90
CA ALA A 74 -9.96 6.59 -18.44
C ALA A 74 -9.17 7.63 -19.26
N ILE A 75 -7.94 7.30 -19.69
CA ILE A 75 -7.15 8.15 -20.58
C ILE A 75 -7.85 8.29 -21.95
N ILE A 76 -8.37 7.18 -22.50
CA ILE A 76 -9.12 7.18 -23.77
C ILE A 76 -10.36 8.09 -23.68
N ILE A 77 -11.13 8.03 -22.59
CA ILE A 77 -12.32 8.88 -22.41
C ILE A 77 -11.96 10.37 -22.40
N ILE A 78 -10.89 10.77 -21.71
CA ILE A 78 -10.45 12.18 -21.67
C ILE A 78 -10.03 12.66 -23.07
N VAL A 79 -9.28 11.85 -23.81
CA VAL A 79 -8.83 12.19 -25.17
C VAL A 79 -10.03 12.34 -26.13
N LEU A 80 -11.03 11.45 -26.04
CA LEU A 80 -12.24 11.56 -26.86
C LEU A 80 -13.05 12.83 -26.56
N LEU A 81 -13.13 13.24 -25.29
CA LEU A 81 -13.81 14.49 -24.91
C LEU A 81 -13.09 15.73 -25.45
N LEU A 82 -11.75 15.74 -25.47
CA LEU A 82 -10.97 16.84 -26.04
C LEU A 82 -11.20 16.96 -27.56
N ILE A 83 -11.32 15.84 -28.28
CA ILE A 83 -11.62 15.83 -29.72
C ILE A 83 -13.06 16.28 -30.00
N LEU A 84 -14.02 16.02 -29.10
CA LEU A 84 -15.39 16.47 -29.25
C LEU A 84 -15.59 17.97 -28.99
N ILE A 85 -14.72 18.57 -28.17
CA ILE A 85 -14.84 19.97 -27.74
C ILE A 85 -13.99 20.92 -28.61
N LEU A 86 -12.89 20.42 -29.19
CA LEU A 86 -12.02 21.17 -30.11
C LEU A 86 -12.61 21.23 -31.52
#